data_AF-A0A4U3LQC5-F1
#
_entry.id   AF-A0A4U3LQC5-F1
#
_cell.length_a   1.000
_cell.length_b   1.000
_cell.length_c   1.000
_cell.angle_alpha   90.00
_cell.angle_beta   90.00
_cell.angle_gamma   90.00
#
_symmetry.space_group_name_H-M   'P 1'
#
loop_
_entity.id
_entity.type
_entity.pdbx_description
1 polymer ?
#
loop_
_entity_poly.entity_id
_entity_poly.type
_entity_poly.pdbx_seq_one_letter_code
_entity_poly.pdbx_strand_id
1 'polypeptide(L)'
;MLAAIVVALAVGIPLLVRSRRRQAWRDDLASGEDEVAWFARGLIPELRRQPSPAQAAGAWNVESSRVVAAEDKLTVLEQSAPDEAAGTRARTLRDAIRAARSDIENLLASATAISMPRDLDAVAARLEQALGQPRPTTTTPPAPPGPR
;
A
#
# COMPACT_ATOMS: atom_id res chain seq x y z
N MET A 1 -33.16 -33.13 11.83
CA MET A 1 -32.92 -32.48 10.52
C MET A 1 -33.07 -30.97 10.60
N LEU A 2 -34.23 -30.41 10.97
CA LEU A 2 -34.44 -28.96 11.12
C LEU A 2 -33.43 -28.27 12.06
N ALA A 3 -33.15 -28.82 13.24
CA ALA A 3 -32.18 -28.24 14.18
C ALA A 3 -30.74 -28.18 13.61
N ALA A 4 -30.31 -29.19 12.85
CA ALA A 4 -28.99 -29.23 12.22
C ALA A 4 -28.85 -28.21 11.08
N ILE A 5 -29.94 -27.97 10.33
CA ILE A 5 -29.98 -26.96 9.26
C ILE A 5 -29.92 -25.55 9.85
N VAL A 6 -30.64 -25.28 10.94
CA VAL A 6 -30.61 -23.97 11.62
C VAL A 6 -29.22 -23.66 12.17
N VAL A 7 -28.53 -24.64 12.77
CA VAL A 7 -27.15 -24.46 13.26
C VAL A 7 -26.15 -24.26 12.11
N ALA A 8 -26.29 -25.04 11.02
CA ALA A 8 -25.44 -24.88 9.84
C ALA A 8 -25.60 -23.50 9.17
N LEU A 9 -26.83 -22.96 9.11
CA LEU A 9 -27.08 -21.59 8.63
C LEU A 9 -26.57 -20.53 9.61
N ALA A 10 -26.75 -20.73 10.92
CA ALA A 10 -26.32 -19.78 11.94
C ALA A 10 -24.78 -19.60 11.97
N VAL A 11 -24.02 -20.64 11.62
CA VAL A 11 -22.55 -20.57 11.52
C VAL A 11 -22.07 -20.26 10.10
N GLY A 12 -22.76 -20.77 9.07
CA GLY A 12 -22.37 -20.61 7.67
C GLY A 12 -22.49 -19.17 7.16
N ILE A 13 -23.55 -18.46 7.54
CA ILE A 13 -23.76 -17.05 7.14
C ILE A 13 -22.65 -16.13 7.68
N PRO A 14 -22.32 -16.09 8.99
CA PRO A 14 -21.28 -15.21 9.50
C PRO A 14 -19.89 -15.55 8.97
N LEU A 15 -19.57 -16.83 8.73
CA LEU A 15 -18.31 -17.22 8.10
C LEU A 15 -18.23 -16.74 6.64
N LEU A 16 -19.32 -16.82 5.89
CA LEU A 16 -19.37 -16.32 4.51
C LEU A 16 -19.25 -14.79 4.45
N VAL A 17 -19.91 -14.06 5.35
CA VAL A 17 -19.78 -12.60 5.44
C VAL A 17 -18.35 -12.21 5.83
N ARG A 18 -17.75 -12.93 6.78
CA ARG A 18 -16.36 -12.70 7.21
C ARG A 18 -15.36 -13.01 6.10
N SER A 19 -15.56 -14.06 5.32
CA SER A 19 -14.70 -14.40 4.19
C SER A 19 -14.82 -13.37 3.07
N ARG A 20 -16.03 -12.92 2.74
CA ARG A 20 -16.27 -11.86 1.75
C ARG A 20 -15.64 -10.54 2.16
N ARG A 21 -15.76 -10.14 3.43
CA ARG A 21 -15.11 -8.92 3.94
C ARG A 21 -13.59 -9.01 3.86
N ARG A 22 -13.02 -10.16 4.22
CA ARG A 22 -11.58 -10.41 4.07
C ARG A 22 -11.14 -10.36 2.62
N GLN A 23 -11.95 -10.88 1.71
CA GLN A 23 -11.65 -10.85 0.28
C GLN A 23 -11.71 -9.43 -0.27
N ALA A 24 -12.79 -8.69 0.01
CA ALA A 24 -12.92 -7.29 -0.38
C ALA A 24 -11.73 -6.45 0.13
N TRP A 25 -11.35 -6.62 1.41
CA TRP A 25 -10.18 -5.94 1.96
C TRP A 25 -8.88 -6.28 1.21
N ARG A 26 -8.68 -7.54 0.80
CA ARG A 26 -7.51 -7.94 0.01
C ARG A 26 -7.53 -7.35 -1.40
N ASP A 27 -8.70 -7.30 -2.02
CA ASP A 27 -8.87 -6.72 -3.36
C ASP A 27 -8.59 -5.20 -3.29
N ASP A 28 -9.07 -4.53 -2.24
CA ASP A 28 -8.78 -3.12 -1.98
C ASP A 28 -7.29 -2.89 -1.70
N LEU A 29 -6.64 -3.76 -0.93
CA LEU A 29 -5.20 -3.72 -0.70
C LEU A 29 -4.42 -3.92 -2.01
N ALA A 30 -4.80 -4.90 -2.83
CA ALA A 30 -4.15 -5.13 -4.12
C ALA A 30 -4.27 -3.89 -5.02
N SER A 31 -5.44 -3.28 -5.07
CA SER A 31 -5.62 -2.01 -5.77
C SER A 31 -4.78 -0.86 -5.16
N GLY A 32 -4.55 -0.84 -3.84
CA GLY A 32 -3.60 0.07 -3.22
C GLY A 32 -2.13 -0.21 -3.60
N GLU A 33 -1.75 -1.48 -3.70
CA GLU A 33 -0.44 -1.91 -4.22
C GLU A 33 -0.25 -1.46 -5.68
N ASP A 34 -1.30 -1.52 -6.49
CA ASP A 34 -1.28 -1.03 -7.88
C ASP A 34 -1.09 0.49 -7.98
N GLU A 35 -1.69 1.27 -7.08
CA GLU A 35 -1.45 2.73 -7.03
C GLU A 35 0.00 3.06 -6.64
N VAL A 36 0.58 2.32 -5.68
CA VAL A 36 2.00 2.45 -5.31
C VAL A 36 2.89 2.07 -6.50
N ALA A 37 2.55 1.00 -7.22
CA ALA A 37 3.28 0.57 -8.41
C ALA A 37 3.17 1.60 -9.55
N TRP A 38 2.00 2.19 -9.75
CA TRP A 38 1.81 3.29 -10.70
C TRP A 38 2.65 4.51 -10.31
N PHE A 39 2.73 4.86 -9.03
CA PHE A 39 3.58 5.95 -8.57
C PHE A 39 5.05 5.68 -8.90
N ALA A 40 5.56 4.49 -8.57
CA ALA A 40 6.95 4.10 -8.78
C ALA A 40 7.33 3.94 -10.27
N ARG A 41 6.45 3.32 -11.07
CA ARG A 41 6.76 2.86 -12.44
C ARG A 41 6.14 3.75 -13.54
N GLY A 42 5.18 4.59 -13.17
CA GLY A 42 4.48 5.49 -14.08
C GLY A 42 4.84 6.95 -13.80
N LEU A 43 4.42 7.45 -12.65
CA LEU A 43 4.54 8.87 -12.31
C LEU A 43 6.01 9.31 -12.16
N ILE A 44 6.83 8.61 -11.36
CA ILE A 44 8.23 9.03 -11.17
C ILE A 44 9.02 9.04 -12.50
N PRO A 45 8.92 8.01 -13.36
CA PRO A 45 9.51 8.06 -14.70
C PRO A 45 8.98 9.21 -15.56
N GLU A 46 7.70 9.57 -15.44
CA GLU A 46 7.14 10.74 -16.13
C GLU A 46 7.77 12.05 -15.65
N LEU A 47 7.91 12.23 -14.34
CA LEU A 47 8.58 13.41 -13.76
C LEU A 47 10.04 13.49 -14.21
N ARG A 48 10.73 12.34 -14.27
CA ARG A 48 12.12 12.23 -14.73
C ARG A 48 12.29 12.62 -16.20
N ARG A 49 11.29 12.37 -17.05
CA ARG A 49 11.33 12.74 -18.47
C ARG A 49 11.16 14.25 -18.70
N GLN A 50 10.77 15.01 -17.69
CA GLN A 50 10.58 16.44 -17.85
C GLN A 50 11.91 17.18 -18.06
N PRO A 51 11.96 18.22 -18.90
CA PRO A 51 13.21 18.89 -19.26
C PRO A 51 13.80 19.76 -18.14
N SER A 52 12.97 20.14 -17.16
CA SER A 52 13.38 21.02 -16.07
C SER A 52 12.59 20.75 -14.79
N PRO A 53 13.16 21.11 -13.61
CA PRO A 53 12.46 20.93 -12.34
C PRO A 53 11.11 21.67 -12.26
N ALA A 54 10.99 22.83 -12.90
CA ALA A 54 9.74 23.57 -12.95
C ALA A 54 8.64 22.82 -13.73
N GLN A 55 8.99 22.14 -14.83
CA GLN A 55 8.04 21.32 -15.59
C GLN A 55 7.66 20.04 -14.82
N ALA A 56 8.62 19.41 -14.15
CA ALA A 56 8.35 18.31 -13.22
C ALA A 56 7.42 18.75 -12.08
N ALA A 57 7.58 19.95 -11.53
CA ALA A 57 6.69 20.49 -10.51
C ALA A 57 5.26 20.72 -11.04
N GLY A 58 5.13 21.19 -12.28
CA GLY A 58 3.84 21.30 -12.95
C GLY A 58 3.14 19.94 -13.09
N ALA A 59 3.86 18.92 -13.59
CA ALA A 59 3.32 17.56 -13.72
C ALA A 59 2.96 16.94 -12.35
N TRP A 60 3.81 17.15 -11.34
CA TRP A 60 3.55 16.71 -9.97
C TRP A 60 2.29 17.34 -9.38
N ASN A 61 2.06 18.63 -9.59
CA ASN A 61 0.87 19.32 -9.06
C ASN A 61 -0.45 18.75 -9.61
N VAL A 62 -0.44 18.21 -10.83
CA VAL A 62 -1.63 17.55 -11.42
C VAL A 62 -1.88 16.21 -10.73
N GLU A 63 -0.83 15.43 -10.52
CA GLU A 63 -0.94 14.03 -10.06
C GLU A 63 -0.87 13.85 -8.54
N SER A 64 -0.43 14.87 -7.79
CA SER A 64 -0.27 14.81 -6.33
C SER A 64 -1.57 14.48 -5.60
N SER A 65 -2.71 14.94 -6.13
CA SER A 65 -4.04 14.63 -5.60
C SER A 65 -4.35 13.13 -5.62
N ARG A 66 -3.94 12.42 -6.67
CA ARG A 66 -4.07 10.97 -6.79
C ARG A 66 -3.16 10.23 -5.81
N VAL A 67 -1.94 10.72 -5.62
CA VAL A 67 -0.99 10.16 -4.64
C VAL A 67 -1.56 10.28 -3.21
N VAL A 68 -2.15 11.43 -2.87
CA VAL A 68 -2.83 11.64 -1.57
C VAL A 68 -4.02 10.68 -1.42
N ALA A 69 -4.84 10.51 -2.46
CA ALA A 69 -5.96 9.57 -2.40
C ALA A 69 -5.51 8.12 -2.17
N ALA A 70 -4.36 7.71 -2.73
CA ALA A 70 -3.77 6.41 -2.48
C ALA A 70 -3.26 6.27 -1.02
N GLU A 71 -2.64 7.31 -0.47
CA GLU A 71 -2.22 7.37 0.94
C GLU A 71 -3.43 7.25 1.90
N ASP A 72 -4.51 7.98 1.62
CA ASP A 72 -5.74 7.95 2.41
C ASP A 72 -6.42 6.58 2.36
N LYS A 73 -6.50 5.97 1.17
CA LYS A 73 -7.02 4.60 0.99
C LYS A 73 -6.25 3.60 1.86
N LEU A 74 -4.91 3.66 1.85
CA LEU A 74 -4.08 2.77 2.67
C LEU A 74 -4.24 3.03 4.17
N THR A 75 -4.49 4.28 4.56
CA THR A 75 -4.82 4.63 5.95
C THR A 75 -6.13 3.96 6.40
N VAL A 76 -7.17 4.00 5.56
CA VAL A 76 -8.44 3.31 5.85
C VAL A 76 -8.26 1.79 5.90
N LEU A 77 -7.43 1.24 5.01
CA LEU A 77 -7.14 -0.20 4.99
C LEU A 77 -6.36 -0.68 6.21
N GLU A 78 -5.40 0.11 6.71
CA GLU A 78 -4.70 -0.15 7.96
C GLU A 78 -5.69 -0.30 9.11
N GLN A 79 -6.61 0.68 9.26
CA GLN A 79 -7.58 0.72 10.36
C GLN A 79 -8.62 -0.40 10.31
N SER A 80 -8.92 -0.91 9.11
CA SER A 80 -9.91 -1.95 8.87
C SER A 80 -9.31 -3.34 8.68
N ALA A 81 -8.00 -3.49 8.93
CA ALA A 81 -7.27 -4.72 8.66
C ALA A 81 -7.85 -5.94 9.39
N PRO A 82 -7.98 -7.10 8.71
CA PRO A 82 -8.52 -8.32 9.32
C PRO A 82 -7.59 -8.99 10.34
N ASP A 83 -6.30 -8.59 10.35
CA ASP A 83 -5.25 -9.04 11.26
C ASP A 83 -4.07 -8.04 11.27
N GLU A 84 -3.15 -8.19 12.23
CA GLU A 84 -2.01 -7.29 12.44
C GLU A 84 -1.03 -7.28 11.25
N ALA A 85 -0.88 -8.42 10.58
CA ALA A 85 0.02 -8.55 9.43
C ALA A 85 -0.51 -7.76 8.24
N ALA A 86 -1.81 -7.87 7.98
CA ALA A 86 -2.54 -7.06 7.01
C ALA A 86 -2.43 -5.55 7.33
N GLY A 87 -2.61 -5.16 8.59
CA GLY A 87 -2.46 -3.77 9.03
C GLY A 87 -1.05 -3.24 8.82
N THR A 88 -0.04 -4.04 9.20
CA THR A 88 1.37 -3.71 8.99
C THR A 88 1.68 -3.50 7.50
N ARG A 89 1.16 -4.34 6.62
CA ARG A 89 1.37 -4.19 5.16
C ARG A 89 0.80 -2.87 4.63
N ALA A 90 -0.44 -2.54 4.97
CA ALA A 90 -1.07 -1.29 4.55
C ALA A 90 -0.30 -0.07 5.09
N ARG A 91 0.13 -0.11 6.35
CA ARG A 91 0.96 0.92 6.99
C ARG A 91 2.29 1.13 6.28
N THR A 92 3.02 0.06 5.99
CA THR A 92 4.31 0.13 5.27
C THR A 92 4.16 0.83 3.93
N LEU A 93 3.12 0.49 3.15
CA LEU A 93 2.88 1.12 1.85
C LEU A 93 2.48 2.59 2.00
N ARG A 94 1.62 2.92 2.97
CA ARG A 94 1.23 4.30 3.27
C ARG A 94 2.44 5.14 3.64
N ASP A 95 3.28 4.65 4.54
CA ASP A 95 4.45 5.37 5.03
C ASP A 95 5.49 5.56 3.90
N ALA A 96 5.62 4.58 2.99
CA ALA A 96 6.44 4.70 1.79
C ALA A 96 5.91 5.78 0.83
N ILE A 97 4.59 5.84 0.58
CA ILE A 97 3.99 6.91 -0.22
C ILE A 97 4.22 8.27 0.44
N ARG A 98 3.95 8.38 1.74
CA ARG A 98 4.12 9.64 2.49
C ARG A 98 5.57 10.14 2.41
N ALA A 99 6.54 9.25 2.60
CA ALA A 99 7.96 9.59 2.47
C ALA A 99 8.31 10.02 1.03
N ALA A 100 7.87 9.27 0.02
CA ALA A 100 8.09 9.61 -1.38
C ALA A 100 7.47 10.97 -1.77
N ARG A 101 6.26 11.25 -1.28
CA ARG A 101 5.57 12.54 -1.49
C ARG A 101 6.41 13.70 -0.93
N SER A 102 6.83 13.61 0.32
CA SER A 102 7.67 14.63 0.95
C SER A 102 9.03 14.77 0.27
N ASP A 103 9.67 13.67 -0.14
CA ASP A 103 10.94 13.70 -0.86
C ASP A 103 10.80 14.43 -2.20
N ILE A 104 9.75 14.12 -2.98
CA ILE A 104 9.49 14.79 -4.26
C ILE A 104 9.19 16.27 -4.05
N GLU A 105 8.36 16.65 -3.08
CA GLU A 105 8.07 18.05 -2.76
C GLU A 105 9.34 18.84 -2.42
N ASN A 106 10.21 18.27 -1.57
CA ASN A 106 11.49 18.88 -1.20
C ASN A 106 12.46 18.95 -2.38
N LEU A 107 12.53 17.89 -3.20
CA LEU A 107 13.35 17.82 -4.40
C LEU A 107 12.90 18.88 -5.40
N LEU A 108 11.61 18.99 -5.70
CA LEU A 108 11.10 19.96 -6.67
C LEU A 108 11.34 21.42 -6.24
N ALA A 109 11.41 21.68 -4.93
CA ALA A 109 11.71 23.00 -4.40
C ALA A 109 13.18 23.40 -4.50
N SER A 110 14.11 22.43 -4.54
CA SER A 110 15.56 22.68 -4.34
C SER A 110 16.48 22.04 -5.38
N ALA A 111 15.97 21.16 -6.24
CA ALA A 111 16.78 20.37 -7.15
C ALA A 111 17.25 21.16 -8.37
N THR A 112 18.41 20.73 -8.87
CA THR A 112 18.92 21.13 -10.18
C THR A 112 18.51 20.11 -11.24
N ALA A 113 18.52 20.52 -12.51
CA ALA A 113 18.28 19.59 -13.62
C ALA A 113 19.29 18.41 -13.66
N ILE A 114 20.47 18.58 -13.06
CA ILE A 114 21.53 17.57 -13.04
C ILE A 114 21.27 16.50 -11.97
N SER A 115 20.84 16.91 -10.76
CA SER A 115 20.63 15.98 -9.64
C SER A 115 19.27 15.29 -9.66
N MET A 116 18.24 15.98 -10.16
CA MET A 116 16.84 15.52 -10.15
C MET A 116 16.63 14.07 -10.65
N PRO A 117 17.18 13.62 -11.79
CA PRO A 117 16.94 12.26 -12.26
C PRO A 117 17.41 11.18 -11.27
N ARG A 118 18.58 11.39 -10.65
CA ARG A 118 19.15 10.45 -9.68
C ARG A 118 18.31 10.40 -8.40
N ASP A 119 17.87 11.56 -7.94
CA ASP A 119 17.10 11.66 -6.70
C ASP A 119 15.69 11.06 -6.88
N LEU A 120 15.07 11.25 -8.05
CA LEU A 120 13.81 10.59 -8.43
C LEU A 120 13.96 9.06 -8.52
N ASP A 121 15.05 8.56 -9.12
CA ASP A 121 15.33 7.12 -9.18
C ASP A 121 15.46 6.50 -7.77
N ALA A 122 16.05 7.23 -6.82
CA ALA A 122 16.13 6.80 -5.43
C ALA A 122 14.75 6.72 -4.76
N VAL A 123 13.84 7.65 -5.05
CA VAL A 123 12.45 7.60 -4.56
C VAL A 123 11.72 6.39 -5.15
N ALA A 124 11.83 6.14 -6.46
CA ALA A 124 11.23 4.98 -7.11
C ALA A 124 11.74 3.66 -6.50
N ALA A 125 13.06 3.54 -6.27
CA ALA A 125 13.65 2.35 -5.68
C ALA A 125 13.10 2.03 -4.28
N ARG A 126 12.81 3.05 -3.46
CA ARG A 126 12.22 2.85 -2.12
C ARG A 126 10.76 2.39 -2.20
N LEU A 127 9.98 2.92 -3.13
CA LEU A 127 8.61 2.45 -3.36
C LEU A 127 8.60 0.99 -3.86
N GLU A 128 9.50 0.64 -4.78
CA GLU A 128 9.68 -0.74 -5.24
C GLU A 128 10.12 -1.69 -4.13
N GLN A 129 11.03 -1.22 -3.27
CA GLN A 129 11.44 -1.99 -2.09
C GLN A 129 10.24 -2.24 -1.17
N ALA A 130 9.41 -1.21 -0.92
CA ALA A 130 8.19 -1.36 -0.12
C ALA A 130 7.25 -2.38 -0.76
N LEU A 131 7.04 -2.33 -2.08
CA LEU A 131 6.23 -3.30 -2.82
C LEU A 131 6.75 -4.73 -2.68
N GLY A 132 8.07 -4.92 -2.76
CA GLY A 132 8.74 -6.22 -2.69
C GLY A 132 8.87 -6.81 -1.28
N GLN A 133 8.53 -6.07 -0.21
CA GLN A 133 8.58 -6.60 1.15
C GLN A 133 7.56 -7.74 1.32
N PRO A 134 7.96 -8.91 1.85
CA PRO A 134 7.06 -10.02 2.09
C PRO A 134 5.90 -9.60 3.01
N ARG A 135 4.68 -10.07 2.72
CA ARG A 135 3.57 -9.93 3.68
C ARG A 135 3.97 -10.69 4.95
N PRO A 136 3.93 -10.05 6.13
CA PRO A 136 4.28 -10.74 7.35
C PRO A 136 3.40 -11.98 7.50
N THR A 137 4.01 -13.17 7.52
CA THR A 137 3.28 -14.39 7.80
C THR A 137 2.88 -14.37 9.26
N THR A 138 1.61 -14.62 9.58
CA THR A 138 1.17 -14.84 10.95
C THR A 138 2.01 -15.96 11.56
N THR A 139 2.93 -15.62 12.47
CA THR A 139 3.65 -16.61 13.28
C THR A 139 2.62 -17.42 14.05
N THR A 140 2.37 -18.65 13.59
CA THR A 140 1.66 -19.65 14.39
C THR A 140 2.46 -19.85 15.68
N PRO A 141 1.87 -19.66 16.88
CA PRO A 141 2.56 -19.92 18.14
C PRO A 141 3.12 -21.35 18.15
N PRO A 142 4.35 -21.58 18.64
CA PRO A 142 4.88 -22.94 18.78
C PRO A 142 3.90 -23.76 19.65
N ALA A 143 3.57 -24.96 19.18
CA ALA A 143 2.69 -25.87 19.91
C ALA A 143 3.22 -26.08 21.33
N PRO A 144 2.36 -26.06 22.37
CA PRO A 144 2.80 -26.30 23.73
C PRO A 144 3.49 -27.67 23.82
N PRO A 145 4.58 -27.81 24.60
CA PRO A 145 5.23 -29.10 24.78
C PRO A 145 4.21 -30.09 25.36
N GLY A 146 4.04 -31.23 24.69
CA GLY A 146 3.15 -32.29 25.14
C GLY A 146 3.53 -32.80 26.54
N PRO A 147 2.56 -33.26 27.35
CA PRO A 147 2.85 -33.80 28.67
C PRO A 147 3.75 -35.03 28.54
N ARG A 148 4.77 -35.08 29.42
CA ARG A 148 5.67 -36.23 29.59
C ARG A 148 4.96 -37.39 30.29
#